data_AF-A0A972T8H6-F1
#
_entry.id   AF-A0A972T8H6-F1
#
_cell.length_a   1.000
_cell.length_b   1.000
_cell.length_c   1.000
_cell.angle_alpha   90.00
_cell.angle_beta   90.00
_cell.angle_gamma   90.00
#
_symmetry.space_group_name_H-M   'P 1'
#
loop_
_entity.id
_entity.type
_entity.pdbx_description
1 polymer ?
#
loop_
_entity_poly.entity_id
_entity_poly.type
_entity_poly.pdbx_seq_one_letter_code
_entity_poly.pdbx_strand_id
1 'polypeptide(L)'
;MKNVDETNSVTSNDVDFRVIGGLLLLIIGSIILLDRYLHTGWLPLLILPCCGFLFVYGGVRMRRFGLVVTGCLLAGVGAGTIVASGRINSLTWQDRIGYGLLIFASAWFGITFLSILFGRGVAWWPLIMAGVIGGASVPFIFTKLSILDFGFFIAVGLGLAFLVWGFAAKLIGLIIPGSLLITIGPGIYFPWDSAGRENGLAQTGEMLVWFALGWILITLFSKMAIQRFIWWPLIPGGVLTMVGWGLYIGGNPQSAIGFIGNSGSVVLIIFGLYLLLLRRGIRK
;
A
#
# COMPACT_ATOMS: atom_id res chain seq x y z
N MET A 1 28.60 -28.12 -47.40
CA MET A 1 29.29 -27.35 -46.34
C MET A 1 28.27 -26.44 -45.68
N LYS A 2 27.58 -26.95 -44.67
CA LYS A 2 26.66 -26.22 -43.79
C LYS A 2 26.74 -26.95 -42.45
N ASN A 3 26.77 -26.21 -41.35
CA ASN A 3 26.81 -26.66 -39.95
C ASN A 3 28.19 -26.65 -39.29
N VAL A 4 28.63 -25.46 -38.84
CA VAL A 4 29.59 -25.35 -37.72
C VAL A 4 29.21 -24.22 -36.73
N ASP A 5 28.29 -23.30 -37.05
CA ASP A 5 28.09 -22.09 -36.22
C ASP A 5 27.01 -22.16 -35.11
N GLU A 6 26.36 -23.31 -34.86
CA GLU A 6 25.27 -23.39 -33.85
C GLU A 6 25.73 -23.77 -32.42
N THR A 7 27.00 -24.10 -32.18
CA THR A 7 27.46 -24.59 -30.87
C THR A 7 27.91 -23.52 -29.88
N ASN A 8 27.97 -22.24 -30.28
CA ASN A 8 28.53 -21.17 -29.45
C ASN A 8 27.52 -20.39 -28.58
N SER A 9 26.22 -20.70 -28.65
CA SER A 9 25.20 -20.03 -27.83
C SER A 9 24.85 -20.73 -26.50
N VAL A 10 25.51 -21.86 -26.18
CA VAL A 10 25.21 -22.67 -24.99
C VAL A 10 25.86 -22.13 -23.69
N THR A 11 26.74 -21.13 -23.73
CA THR A 11 27.84 -21.10 -22.72
C THR A 11 27.84 -19.98 -21.67
N SER A 12 26.95 -18.98 -21.69
CA SER A 12 26.93 -17.95 -20.62
C SER A 12 25.84 -18.15 -19.57
N ASN A 13 24.60 -18.36 -20.00
CA ASN A 13 23.46 -18.47 -19.08
C ASN A 13 23.52 -19.72 -18.18
N ASP A 14 23.98 -20.86 -18.70
CA ASP A 14 24.04 -22.11 -17.94
C ASP A 14 25.13 -22.11 -16.86
N VAL A 15 26.22 -21.38 -17.10
CA VAL A 15 27.30 -21.22 -16.12
C VAL A 15 26.79 -20.41 -14.93
N ASP A 16 26.06 -19.32 -15.17
CA ASP A 16 25.54 -18.48 -14.10
C ASP A 16 24.49 -19.21 -13.23
N PHE A 17 23.64 -20.07 -13.80
CA PHE A 17 22.70 -20.89 -13.00
C PHE A 17 23.40 -21.92 -12.12
N ARG A 18 24.44 -22.57 -12.65
CA ARG A 18 25.25 -23.54 -11.89
C ARG A 18 25.97 -22.86 -10.72
N VAL A 19 26.46 -21.63 -10.92
CA VAL A 19 27.08 -20.84 -9.86
C VAL A 19 26.07 -20.47 -8.77
N ILE A 20 24.87 -20.01 -9.12
CA ILE A 20 23.82 -19.73 -8.12
C ILE A 20 23.46 -21.00 -7.34
N GLY A 21 23.22 -22.12 -8.04
CA GLY A 21 22.88 -23.38 -7.40
C GLY A 21 23.98 -23.90 -6.46
N GLY A 22 25.24 -23.84 -6.89
CA GLY A 22 26.38 -24.23 -6.07
C GLY A 22 26.54 -23.37 -4.83
N LEU A 23 26.39 -22.05 -4.97
CA LEU A 23 26.50 -21.10 -3.85
C LEU A 23 25.35 -21.27 -2.84
N LEU A 24 24.15 -21.60 -3.34
CA LEU A 24 22.97 -21.88 -2.52
C LEU A 24 23.16 -23.16 -1.69
N LEU A 25 23.68 -24.24 -2.30
CA LEU A 25 24.04 -25.47 -1.58
C LEU A 25 25.12 -25.24 -0.52
N LEU A 26 26.14 -24.42 -0.84
CA LEU A 26 27.20 -24.06 0.09
C LEU A 26 26.66 -23.32 1.32
N ILE A 27 25.76 -22.36 1.11
CA ILE A 27 25.13 -21.60 2.20
C ILE A 27 24.24 -22.50 3.05
N ILE A 28 23.40 -23.35 2.44
CA ILE A 28 22.57 -24.31 3.17
C ILE A 28 23.44 -25.23 4.03
N GLY A 29 24.47 -25.84 3.43
CA GLY A 29 25.37 -26.76 4.14
C GLY A 29 26.10 -26.08 5.30
N SER A 30 26.56 -24.84 5.10
CA SER A 30 27.24 -24.04 6.14
C SER A 30 26.31 -23.71 7.31
N ILE A 31 25.07 -23.31 7.03
CA ILE A 31 24.08 -22.97 8.07
C ILE A 31 23.69 -24.21 8.90
N ILE A 32 23.47 -25.36 8.24
CA ILE A 32 23.12 -26.62 8.94
C ILE A 32 24.26 -27.07 9.85
N LEU A 33 25.50 -26.99 9.38
CA LEU A 33 26.68 -27.35 10.16
C LEU A 33 26.85 -26.40 11.37
N LEU A 34 26.59 -25.11 11.17
CA LEU A 34 26.66 -24.11 12.22
C LEU A 34 25.56 -24.26 13.27
N ASP A 35 24.32 -24.59 12.88
CA ASP A 35 23.23 -24.85 13.83
C ASP A 35 23.49 -26.12 14.67
N ARG A 36 24.04 -27.17 14.04
CA ARG A 36 24.52 -28.37 14.75
C ARG A 36 25.55 -28.03 15.82
N TYR A 37 26.38 -27.01 15.61
CA TYR A 37 27.38 -26.57 16.59
C TYR A 37 26.80 -25.69 17.70
N LEU A 38 25.87 -24.78 17.36
CA LEU A 38 25.33 -23.78 18.28
C LEU A 38 24.08 -24.24 19.06
N HIS A 39 23.38 -25.29 18.62
CA HIS A 39 22.17 -25.84 19.25
C HIS A 39 21.04 -24.81 19.48
N THR A 40 21.02 -23.74 18.67
CA THR A 40 20.12 -22.60 18.84
C THR A 40 18.73 -22.81 18.25
N GLY A 41 18.59 -23.68 17.23
CA GLY A 41 17.32 -24.02 16.59
C GLY A 41 16.69 -22.92 15.72
N TRP A 42 17.24 -21.69 15.73
CA TRP A 42 16.80 -20.59 14.88
C TRP A 42 17.62 -20.40 13.61
N LEU A 43 18.86 -20.89 13.59
CA LEU A 43 19.70 -20.80 12.39
C LEU A 43 19.07 -21.43 11.15
N PRO A 44 18.31 -22.54 11.23
CA PRO A 44 17.64 -23.09 10.05
C PRO A 44 16.64 -22.12 9.42
N LEU A 45 16.03 -21.21 10.20
CA LEU A 45 15.13 -20.20 9.64
C LEU A 45 15.86 -19.17 8.77
N LEU A 46 17.16 -18.94 9.00
CA LEU A 46 18.00 -18.05 8.16
C LEU A 46 18.27 -18.60 6.76
N ILE A 47 18.06 -19.90 6.54
CA ILE A 47 18.24 -20.51 5.21
C ILE A 47 17.30 -19.83 4.19
N LEU A 48 16.03 -19.65 4.55
CA LEU A 48 15.01 -19.13 3.65
C LEU A 48 15.30 -17.70 3.17
N PRO A 49 15.58 -16.70 4.03
CA PRO A 49 15.90 -15.36 3.57
C PRO A 49 17.25 -15.29 2.87
N CYS A 50 18.26 -16.07 3.28
CA CYS A 50 19.54 -16.14 2.56
C CYS A 50 19.34 -16.61 1.12
N CYS A 51 18.57 -17.69 0.92
CA CYS A 51 18.19 -18.13 -0.42
C CYS A 51 17.47 -17.02 -1.19
N GLY A 52 16.51 -16.34 -0.56
CA GLY A 52 15.80 -15.21 -1.17
C GLY A 52 16.74 -14.10 -1.66
N PHE A 53 17.68 -13.67 -0.82
CA PHE A 53 18.69 -12.67 -1.19
C PHE A 53 19.58 -13.11 -2.35
N LEU A 54 19.97 -14.38 -2.40
CA LEU A 54 20.73 -14.92 -3.53
C LEU A 54 19.92 -14.89 -4.83
N PHE A 55 18.64 -15.23 -4.77
CA PHE A 55 17.74 -15.16 -5.93
C PHE A 55 17.52 -13.73 -6.39
N VAL A 56 17.38 -12.77 -5.46
CA VAL A 56 17.35 -11.34 -5.82
C VAL A 56 18.66 -10.96 -6.48
N TYR A 57 19.81 -11.19 -5.84
CA TYR A 57 21.12 -10.81 -6.38
C TYR A 57 21.39 -11.43 -7.76
N GLY A 58 21.12 -12.74 -7.91
CA GLY A 58 21.23 -13.45 -9.18
C GLY A 58 20.25 -12.93 -10.24
N GLY A 59 19.00 -12.68 -9.86
CA GLY A 59 17.97 -12.12 -10.74
C GLY A 59 18.31 -10.71 -11.22
N VAL A 60 18.88 -9.89 -10.34
CA VAL A 60 19.40 -8.56 -10.66
C VAL A 60 20.56 -8.65 -11.66
N ARG A 61 21.56 -9.52 -11.38
CA ARG A 61 22.73 -9.71 -12.25
C ARG A 61 22.35 -10.25 -13.64
N MET A 62 21.48 -11.25 -13.69
CA MET A 62 21.00 -11.87 -14.94
C MET A 62 19.92 -11.05 -15.65
N ARG A 63 19.44 -9.95 -15.05
CA ARG A 63 18.29 -9.15 -15.51
C ARG A 63 17.03 -10.00 -15.80
N ARG A 64 16.80 -11.04 -15.01
CA ARG A 64 15.62 -11.92 -15.11
C ARG A 64 14.62 -11.56 -14.03
N PHE A 65 13.55 -10.87 -14.44
CA PHE A 65 12.52 -10.36 -13.53
C PHE A 65 11.89 -11.46 -12.65
N GLY A 66 11.65 -12.65 -13.22
CA GLY A 66 11.08 -13.76 -12.46
C GLY A 66 11.93 -14.19 -11.25
N LEU A 67 13.27 -14.18 -11.37
CA LEU A 67 14.15 -14.52 -10.25
C LEU A 67 14.11 -13.47 -9.14
N VAL A 68 13.97 -12.19 -9.51
CA VAL A 68 13.82 -11.10 -8.54
C VAL A 68 12.52 -11.24 -7.76
N VAL A 69 11.40 -11.53 -8.44
CA VAL A 69 10.09 -11.75 -7.80
C VAL A 69 10.18 -12.90 -6.80
N THR A 70 10.66 -14.07 -7.24
CA THR A 70 10.81 -15.24 -6.36
C THR A 70 11.75 -14.94 -5.20
N GLY A 71 12.87 -14.26 -5.45
CA GLY A 71 13.83 -13.88 -4.43
C GLY A 71 13.23 -12.96 -3.37
N CYS A 72 12.51 -11.91 -3.78
CA CYS A 72 11.85 -11.00 -2.85
C CYS A 72 10.80 -11.73 -2.02
N LEU A 73 9.96 -12.58 -2.63
CA LEU A 73 8.94 -13.32 -1.91
C LEU A 73 9.56 -14.30 -0.90
N LEU A 74 10.59 -15.05 -1.31
CA LEU A 74 11.29 -15.99 -0.44
C LEU A 74 12.00 -15.27 0.70
N ALA A 75 12.63 -14.11 0.41
CA ALA A 75 13.24 -13.25 1.42
C ALA A 75 12.21 -12.70 2.40
N GLY A 76 11.07 -12.23 1.90
CA GLY A 76 9.98 -11.69 2.71
C GLY A 76 9.35 -12.73 3.62
N VAL A 77 9.02 -13.92 3.10
CA VAL A 77 8.49 -15.02 3.91
C VAL A 77 9.54 -15.46 4.93
N GLY A 78 10.80 -15.63 4.52
CA GLY A 78 11.88 -16.05 5.40
C GLY A 78 12.17 -15.07 6.54
N ALA A 79 12.23 -13.78 6.23
CA ALA A 79 12.41 -12.74 7.24
C ALA A 79 11.17 -12.63 8.14
N GLY A 80 9.97 -12.75 7.58
CA GLY A 80 8.70 -12.75 8.33
C GLY A 80 8.59 -13.92 9.31
N THR A 81 9.01 -15.13 8.92
CA THR A 81 9.01 -16.29 9.82
C THR A 81 10.04 -16.16 10.94
N ILE A 82 11.22 -15.59 10.67
CA ILE A 82 12.21 -15.31 11.72
C ILE A 82 11.62 -14.38 12.78
N VAL A 83 10.92 -13.33 12.37
CA VAL A 83 10.30 -12.39 13.33
C VAL A 83 9.12 -13.02 14.05
N ALA A 84 8.29 -13.80 13.35
CA ALA A 84 7.14 -14.47 13.95
C ALA A 84 7.53 -15.54 14.97
N SER A 85 8.49 -16.41 14.60
CA SER A 85 9.01 -17.48 15.46
C SER A 85 10.04 -16.97 16.46
N GLY A 86 10.51 -15.75 16.29
CA GLY A 86 11.60 -15.24 17.08
C GLY A 86 11.21 -15.01 18.54
N ARG A 87 11.90 -15.65 19.47
CA ARG A 87 12.05 -15.28 20.90
C ARG A 87 12.72 -13.91 21.09
N ILE A 88 12.24 -12.89 20.39
CA ILE A 88 12.44 -11.51 20.82
C ILE A 88 11.57 -11.36 22.07
N ASN A 89 12.22 -11.34 23.23
CA ASN A 89 11.62 -11.55 24.55
C ASN A 89 10.61 -10.48 25.01
N SER A 90 10.36 -9.43 24.21
CA SER A 90 9.51 -8.30 24.59
C SER A 90 8.23 -8.14 23.77
N LEU A 91 8.02 -8.95 22.73
CA LEU A 91 6.88 -8.78 21.81
C LEU A 91 5.76 -9.78 22.10
N THR A 92 4.52 -9.29 22.16
CA THR A 92 3.33 -10.13 22.27
C THR A 92 3.16 -10.99 21.00
N TRP A 93 2.39 -12.07 21.09
CA TRP A 93 2.14 -12.92 19.92
C TRP A 93 1.45 -12.16 18.77
N GLN A 94 0.61 -11.18 19.09
CA GLN A 94 -0.10 -10.35 18.11
C GLN A 94 0.89 -9.46 17.35
N ASP A 95 1.77 -8.76 18.07
CA ASP A 95 2.78 -7.89 17.46
C ASP A 95 3.71 -8.68 16.51
N ARG A 96 4.07 -9.90 16.89
CA ARG A 96 4.94 -10.78 16.07
C ARG A 96 4.32 -11.11 14.71
N ILE A 97 3.02 -11.42 14.69
CA ILE A 97 2.28 -11.63 13.44
C ILE A 97 2.22 -10.33 12.65
N GLY A 98 1.95 -9.21 13.31
CA GLY A 98 1.94 -7.88 12.69
C GLY A 98 3.25 -7.54 11.99
N TYR A 99 4.37 -7.60 12.71
CA TYR A 99 5.69 -7.34 12.12
C TYR A 99 6.06 -8.36 11.03
N GLY A 100 5.69 -9.64 11.19
CA GLY A 100 5.89 -10.66 10.16
C GLY A 100 5.15 -10.33 8.86
N LEU A 101 3.88 -9.93 8.95
CA LEU A 101 3.07 -9.49 7.81
C LEU A 101 3.61 -8.19 7.19
N LEU A 102 4.08 -7.24 8.01
CA LEU A 102 4.65 -5.98 7.53
C LEU A 102 5.94 -6.21 6.75
N ILE A 103 6.83 -7.07 7.24
CA ILE A 103 8.05 -7.48 6.52
C ILE A 103 7.68 -8.15 5.20
N PHE A 104 6.69 -9.04 5.21
CA PHE A 104 6.22 -9.68 3.99
C PHE A 104 5.62 -8.67 2.99
N ALA A 105 4.83 -7.70 3.46
CA ALA A 105 4.32 -6.61 2.63
C ALA A 105 5.44 -5.72 2.08
N SER A 106 6.48 -5.46 2.86
CA SER A 106 7.65 -4.70 2.41
C SER A 106 8.41 -5.41 1.28
N ALA A 107 8.41 -6.74 1.27
CA ALA A 107 9.00 -7.52 0.20
C ALA A 107 8.20 -7.41 -1.11
N TRP A 108 6.86 -7.40 -1.03
CA TRP A 108 5.99 -7.09 -2.17
C TRP A 108 6.25 -5.70 -2.74
N PHE A 109 6.36 -4.69 -1.86
CA PHE A 109 6.73 -3.33 -2.27
C PHE A 109 8.12 -3.28 -2.91
N GLY A 110 9.07 -4.05 -2.36
CA GLY A 110 10.42 -4.21 -2.87
C GLY A 110 10.48 -4.70 -4.32
N ILE A 111 9.54 -5.55 -4.75
CA ILE A 111 9.42 -5.99 -6.15
C ILE A 111 9.15 -4.80 -7.07
N THR A 112 8.17 -3.95 -6.73
CA THR A 112 7.86 -2.76 -7.54
C THR A 112 9.03 -1.78 -7.52
N PHE A 113 9.64 -1.55 -6.36
CA PHE A 113 10.80 -0.67 -6.24
C PHE A 113 11.97 -1.14 -7.12
N LEU A 114 12.37 -2.41 -6.98
CA LEU A 114 13.42 -3.01 -7.81
C LEU A 114 13.07 -2.97 -9.30
N SER A 115 11.81 -3.23 -9.66
CA SER A 115 11.33 -3.13 -11.04
C SER A 115 11.52 -1.73 -11.63
N ILE A 116 11.26 -0.67 -10.86
CA ILE A 116 11.51 0.72 -11.27
C ILE A 116 13.01 0.95 -11.49
N LEU A 117 13.87 0.51 -10.56
CA LEU A 117 15.32 0.66 -10.67
C LEU A 117 15.90 -0.03 -11.91
N PHE A 118 15.30 -1.12 -12.38
CA PHE A 118 15.78 -1.85 -13.56
C PHE A 118 15.27 -1.34 -14.91
N GLY A 119 14.33 -0.39 -14.92
CA GLY A 119 13.84 0.27 -16.14
C GLY A 119 13.12 -0.65 -17.15
N ARG A 120 12.91 -1.93 -16.84
CA ARG A 120 12.22 -2.91 -17.71
C ARG A 120 10.76 -3.06 -17.33
N GLY A 121 9.96 -2.03 -17.60
CA GLY A 121 8.51 -2.03 -17.39
C GLY A 121 8.13 -2.15 -15.91
N VAL A 122 7.55 -1.10 -15.35
CA VAL A 122 7.25 -1.09 -13.92
C VAL A 122 6.15 -2.10 -13.60
N ALA A 123 6.48 -3.11 -12.79
CA ALA A 123 5.53 -4.05 -12.24
C ALA A 123 4.77 -3.39 -11.08
N TRP A 124 3.60 -2.86 -11.38
CA TRP A 124 2.74 -2.17 -10.41
C TRP A 124 1.82 -3.09 -9.61
N TRP A 125 1.51 -4.28 -10.14
CA TRP A 125 0.64 -5.26 -9.49
C TRP A 125 1.07 -5.68 -8.05
N PRO A 126 2.37 -5.77 -7.69
CA PRO A 126 2.80 -6.11 -6.32
C PRO A 126 2.32 -5.09 -5.28
N LEU A 127 2.11 -3.83 -5.70
CA LEU A 127 1.68 -2.75 -4.83
C LEU A 127 0.30 -3.02 -4.22
N ILE A 128 -0.58 -3.72 -4.95
CA ILE A 128 -1.89 -4.15 -4.44
C ILE A 128 -1.71 -5.10 -3.26
N MET A 129 -0.88 -6.13 -3.42
CA MET A 129 -0.62 -7.11 -2.37
C MET A 129 0.08 -6.48 -1.18
N ALA A 130 1.04 -5.58 -1.43
CA ALA A 130 1.69 -4.79 -0.39
C ALA A 130 0.68 -3.93 0.38
N GLY A 131 -0.26 -3.28 -0.31
CA GLY A 131 -1.31 -2.46 0.30
C GLY A 131 -2.28 -3.26 1.17
N VAL A 132 -2.73 -4.43 0.69
CA VAL A 132 -3.66 -5.30 1.45
C VAL A 132 -2.98 -5.93 2.66
N ILE A 133 -1.82 -6.57 2.45
CA ILE A 133 -1.09 -7.25 3.54
C ILE A 133 -0.53 -6.23 4.52
N GLY A 134 0.02 -5.13 4.01
CA GLY A 134 0.53 -4.02 4.82
C GLY A 134 -0.57 -3.36 5.62
N GLY A 135 -1.72 -3.07 5.01
CA GLY A 135 -2.91 -2.57 5.71
C GLY A 135 -3.39 -3.52 6.81
N ALA A 136 -3.47 -4.83 6.51
CA ALA A 136 -3.85 -5.84 7.50
C ALA A 136 -2.83 -5.97 8.65
N SER A 137 -1.56 -5.63 8.43
CA SER A 137 -0.52 -5.72 9.47
C SER A 137 -0.66 -4.64 10.55
N VAL A 138 -1.17 -3.45 10.22
CA VAL A 138 -1.21 -2.30 11.14
C VAL A 138 -2.11 -2.55 12.37
N PRO A 139 -3.34 -3.10 12.23
CA PRO A 139 -4.15 -3.48 13.38
C PRO A 139 -3.48 -4.43 14.37
N PHE A 140 -2.61 -5.31 13.91
CA PHE A 140 -1.89 -6.24 14.80
C PHE A 140 -0.81 -5.56 15.64
N ILE A 141 -0.31 -4.39 15.21
CA ILE A 141 0.80 -3.69 15.87
C ILE A 141 0.30 -2.52 16.72
N PHE A 142 -0.71 -1.78 16.25
CA PHE A 142 -1.06 -0.48 16.82
C PHE A 142 -2.46 -0.39 17.40
N THR A 143 -3.37 -1.30 17.05
CA THR A 143 -4.81 -1.12 17.32
C THR A 143 -5.44 -2.34 17.99
N LYS A 144 -6.70 -2.18 18.41
CA LYS A 144 -7.50 -3.31 18.90
C LYS A 144 -7.84 -4.17 17.68
N LEU A 145 -7.95 -5.49 17.86
CA LEU A 145 -8.28 -6.41 16.77
C LEU A 145 -9.78 -6.33 16.38
N SER A 146 -10.24 -5.15 15.99
CA SER A 146 -11.60 -4.92 15.53
C SER A 146 -11.69 -5.05 14.01
N ILE A 147 -12.80 -5.61 13.52
CA ILE A 147 -13.06 -5.75 12.07
C ILE A 147 -13.05 -4.38 11.38
N LEU A 148 -13.44 -3.34 12.11
CA LEU A 148 -13.53 -1.97 11.65
C LEU A 148 -12.13 -1.36 11.41
N ASP A 149 -11.18 -1.62 12.32
CA ASP A 149 -9.75 -1.28 12.12
C ASP A 149 -9.17 -1.97 10.88
N PHE A 150 -9.40 -3.29 10.74
CA PHE A 150 -8.94 -4.03 9.55
C PHE A 150 -9.52 -3.46 8.25
N GLY A 151 -10.83 -3.20 8.23
CA GLY A 151 -11.50 -2.60 7.07
C GLY A 151 -10.89 -1.24 6.69
N PHE A 152 -10.63 -0.39 7.68
CA PHE A 152 -10.01 0.93 7.48
C PHE A 152 -8.60 0.82 6.89
N PHE A 153 -7.69 0.10 7.53
CA PHE A 153 -6.30 0.05 7.10
C PHE A 153 -6.13 -0.69 5.77
N ILE A 154 -6.92 -1.74 5.50
CA ILE A 154 -6.91 -2.42 4.20
C ILE A 154 -7.46 -1.49 3.11
N ALA A 155 -8.57 -0.79 3.35
CA ALA A 155 -9.14 0.14 2.38
C ALA A 155 -8.17 1.29 2.05
N VAL A 156 -7.53 1.89 3.07
CA VAL A 156 -6.54 2.95 2.88
C VAL A 156 -5.29 2.41 2.19
N GLY A 157 -4.76 1.26 2.60
CA GLY A 157 -3.59 0.64 1.99
C GLY A 157 -3.80 0.31 0.51
N LEU A 158 -4.96 -0.28 0.18
CA LEU A 158 -5.35 -0.58 -1.21
C LEU A 158 -5.63 0.70 -2.01
N GLY A 159 -6.31 1.69 -1.40
CA GLY A 159 -6.60 2.98 -2.01
C GLY A 159 -5.34 3.74 -2.38
N LEU A 160 -4.35 3.76 -1.50
CA LEU A 160 -3.01 4.32 -1.75
C LEU A 160 -2.29 3.56 -2.87
N ALA A 161 -2.36 2.23 -2.89
CA ALA A 161 -1.77 1.43 -3.96
C ALA A 161 -2.38 1.80 -5.32
N PHE A 162 -3.70 1.89 -5.42
CA PHE A 162 -4.38 2.32 -6.65
C PHE A 162 -4.07 3.75 -7.04
N LEU A 163 -3.97 4.68 -6.07
CA LEU A 163 -3.60 6.07 -6.37
C LEU A 163 -2.17 6.19 -6.87
N VAL A 164 -1.20 5.55 -6.23
CA VAL A 164 0.20 5.59 -6.64
C VAL A 164 0.38 4.96 -8.02
N TRP A 165 -0.20 3.78 -8.25
CA TRP A 165 -0.17 3.15 -9.57
C TRP A 165 -0.91 4.00 -10.61
N GLY A 166 -2.14 4.42 -10.32
CA GLY A 166 -2.96 5.24 -11.22
C GLY A 166 -2.30 6.56 -11.59
N PHE A 167 -1.63 7.22 -10.64
CA PHE A 167 -0.89 8.46 -10.87
C PHE A 167 0.34 8.22 -11.74
N ALA A 168 1.15 7.21 -11.42
CA ALA A 168 2.39 6.95 -12.14
C ALA A 168 2.15 6.42 -13.56
N ALA A 169 1.12 5.59 -13.75
CA ALA A 169 0.73 5.06 -15.06
C ALA A 169 -0.28 5.94 -15.81
N LYS A 170 -0.73 7.05 -15.20
CA LYS A 170 -1.76 7.97 -15.75
C LYS A 170 -3.07 7.27 -16.12
N LEU A 171 -3.50 6.31 -15.30
CA LEU A 171 -4.70 5.49 -15.52
C LEU A 171 -5.89 5.99 -14.69
N ILE A 172 -6.87 6.62 -15.34
CA ILE A 172 -8.11 7.08 -14.70
C ILE A 172 -8.81 5.93 -13.96
N GLY A 173 -8.82 4.74 -14.57
CA GLY A 173 -9.49 3.56 -14.03
C GLY A 173 -8.98 3.13 -12.65
N LEU A 174 -7.76 3.51 -12.25
CA LEU A 174 -7.21 3.26 -10.91
C LEU A 174 -7.32 4.48 -9.98
N ILE A 175 -7.25 5.68 -10.52
CA ILE A 175 -7.42 6.92 -9.74
C ILE A 175 -8.81 6.99 -9.10
N ILE A 176 -9.85 6.57 -9.84
CA ILE A 176 -11.24 6.54 -9.34
C ILE A 176 -11.37 5.64 -8.10
N PRO A 177 -11.11 4.32 -8.18
CA PRO A 177 -11.24 3.45 -7.02
C PRO A 177 -10.25 3.80 -5.91
N GLY A 178 -9.05 4.29 -6.24
CA GLY A 178 -8.08 4.72 -5.22
C GLY A 178 -8.57 5.91 -4.39
N SER A 179 -9.14 6.93 -5.06
CA SER A 179 -9.72 8.12 -4.40
C SER A 179 -10.93 7.77 -3.53
N LEU A 180 -11.76 6.84 -3.99
CA LEU A 180 -12.92 6.39 -3.23
C LEU A 180 -12.49 5.52 -2.04
N LEU A 181 -11.58 4.56 -2.21
CA LEU A 181 -11.16 3.68 -1.12
C LEU A 181 -10.45 4.44 0.03
N ILE A 182 -9.58 5.41 -0.30
CA ILE A 182 -8.86 6.19 0.71
C ILE A 182 -9.78 7.09 1.55
N THR A 183 -11.01 7.34 1.09
CA THR A 183 -11.99 8.18 1.79
C THR A 183 -13.14 7.38 2.38
N ILE A 184 -13.54 6.27 1.74
CA ILE A 184 -14.54 5.33 2.27
C ILE A 184 -14.04 4.67 3.55
N GLY A 185 -12.77 4.27 3.61
CA GLY A 185 -12.16 3.72 4.82
C GLY A 185 -12.36 4.65 6.03
N PRO A 186 -11.80 5.88 6.02
CA PRO A 186 -12.03 6.88 7.06
C PRO A 186 -13.49 7.20 7.32
N GLY A 187 -14.31 7.27 6.26
CA GLY A 187 -15.73 7.59 6.35
C GLY A 187 -16.55 6.55 7.09
N ILE A 188 -16.16 5.27 7.03
CA ILE A 188 -16.76 4.23 7.86
C ILE A 188 -16.08 4.21 9.23
N TYR A 189 -14.77 4.44 9.29
CA TYR A 189 -14.01 4.30 10.53
C TYR A 189 -14.41 5.32 11.60
N PHE A 190 -14.24 6.61 11.30
CA PHE A 190 -14.39 7.66 12.32
C PHE A 190 -15.78 7.76 12.93
N PRO A 191 -16.89 7.71 12.16
CA PRO A 191 -18.22 7.85 12.74
C PRO A 191 -18.63 6.62 13.57
N TRP A 192 -18.14 5.43 13.22
CA TRP A 192 -18.62 4.16 13.76
C TRP A 192 -17.69 3.52 14.79
N ASP A 193 -16.43 3.95 14.90
CA ASP A 193 -15.52 3.52 15.98
C ASP A 193 -15.97 4.04 17.35
N SER A 194 -16.64 5.20 17.38
CA SER A 194 -17.20 5.80 18.60
C SER A 194 -18.56 5.19 18.96
N ALA A 195 -18.58 3.92 19.34
CA ALA A 195 -19.77 3.24 19.85
C ALA A 195 -20.25 3.91 21.17
N GLY A 196 -21.13 4.92 21.06
CA GLY A 196 -21.88 5.45 22.20
C GLY A 196 -22.01 6.98 22.34
N ARG A 197 -21.51 7.81 21.41
CA ARG A 197 -21.58 9.28 21.56
C ARG A 197 -22.52 10.02 20.61
N GLU A 198 -22.84 9.48 19.43
CA GLU A 198 -23.67 10.18 18.44
C GLU A 198 -24.85 9.35 17.95
N ASN A 199 -25.92 10.04 17.57
CA ASN A 199 -27.10 9.46 16.92
C ASN A 199 -26.67 8.86 15.56
N GLY A 200 -27.17 7.67 15.21
CA GLY A 200 -26.83 7.00 13.94
C GLY A 200 -27.12 7.83 12.69
N LEU A 201 -28.07 8.77 12.78
CA LEU A 201 -28.33 9.75 11.72
C LEU A 201 -27.14 10.71 11.50
N ALA A 202 -26.53 11.19 12.58
CA ALA A 202 -25.37 12.08 12.51
C ALA A 202 -24.12 11.33 12.02
N GLN A 203 -23.90 10.10 12.49
CA GLN A 203 -22.81 9.24 12.04
C GLN A 203 -22.89 8.95 10.53
N THR A 204 -24.11 8.69 10.03
CA THR A 204 -24.35 8.53 8.59
C THR A 204 -24.05 9.82 7.84
N GLY A 205 -24.43 10.98 8.41
CA GLY A 205 -24.09 12.28 7.85
C GLY A 205 -22.59 12.49 7.68
N GLU A 206 -21.80 12.20 8.72
CA GLU A 206 -20.33 12.29 8.69
C GLU A 206 -19.74 11.32 7.65
N MET A 207 -20.21 10.08 7.60
CA MET A 207 -19.80 9.08 6.60
C MET A 207 -19.99 9.59 5.16
N LEU A 208 -21.15 10.18 4.84
CA LEU A 208 -21.43 10.69 3.50
C LEU A 208 -20.52 11.86 3.11
N VAL A 209 -20.16 12.72 4.06
CA VAL A 209 -19.21 13.83 3.81
C VAL A 209 -17.83 13.29 3.46
N TRP A 210 -17.34 12.25 4.17
CA TRP A 210 -16.11 11.57 3.79
C TRP A 210 -16.17 10.96 2.40
N PHE A 211 -17.29 10.32 2.03
CA PHE A 211 -17.44 9.75 0.68
C PHE A 211 -17.46 10.86 -0.38
N ALA A 212 -18.09 11.99 -0.09
CA ALA A 212 -18.09 13.16 -0.97
C ALA A 212 -16.67 13.69 -1.23
N LEU A 213 -15.80 13.71 -0.22
CA LEU A 213 -14.38 14.05 -0.40
C LEU A 213 -13.70 13.12 -1.41
N GLY A 214 -14.03 11.82 -1.40
CA GLY A 214 -13.54 10.85 -2.38
C GLY A 214 -13.89 11.22 -3.81
N TRP A 215 -15.15 11.57 -4.04
CA TRP A 215 -15.64 12.03 -5.35
C TRP A 215 -14.94 13.31 -5.82
N ILE A 216 -14.74 14.28 -4.92
CA ILE A 216 -14.02 15.52 -5.23
C ILE A 216 -12.55 15.21 -5.55
N LEU A 217 -11.91 14.31 -4.80
CA LEU A 217 -10.52 13.89 -5.01
C LEU A 217 -10.27 13.30 -6.40
N ILE A 218 -11.25 12.61 -6.99
CA ILE A 218 -11.16 12.10 -8.37
C ILE A 218 -10.83 13.26 -9.34
N THR A 219 -11.51 14.39 -9.20
CA THR A 219 -11.30 15.55 -10.09
C THR A 219 -9.91 16.16 -9.89
N LEU A 220 -9.46 16.25 -8.63
CA LEU A 220 -8.16 16.79 -8.26
C LEU A 220 -7.03 15.91 -8.83
N PHE A 221 -7.05 14.62 -8.52
CA PHE A 221 -6.01 13.70 -8.97
C PHE A 221 -6.04 13.46 -10.48
N SER A 222 -7.22 13.49 -11.11
CA SER A 222 -7.31 13.38 -12.57
C SER A 222 -6.68 14.61 -13.26
N LYS A 223 -6.93 15.81 -12.75
CA LYS A 223 -6.29 17.03 -13.26
C LYS A 223 -4.77 16.97 -13.06
N MET A 224 -4.29 16.53 -11.90
CA MET A 224 -2.86 16.46 -11.62
C MET A 224 -2.14 15.39 -12.46
N ALA A 225 -2.70 14.18 -12.57
CA ALA A 225 -2.05 13.06 -13.25
C ALA A 225 -2.14 13.14 -14.78
N ILE A 226 -3.29 13.58 -15.31
CA ILE A 226 -3.64 13.46 -16.74
C ILE A 226 -3.84 14.83 -17.41
N GLN A 227 -3.79 15.92 -16.64
CA GLN A 227 -4.03 17.28 -17.14
C GLN A 227 -5.43 17.47 -17.76
N ARG A 228 -6.36 16.56 -17.45
CA ARG A 228 -7.75 16.63 -17.89
C ARG A 228 -8.63 16.91 -16.69
N PHE A 229 -9.44 17.94 -16.80
CA PHE A 229 -10.45 18.22 -15.80
C PHE A 229 -11.69 17.37 -16.08
N ILE A 230 -12.03 16.50 -15.15
CA ILE A 230 -13.22 15.65 -15.23
C ILE A 230 -14.27 16.22 -14.27
N TRP A 231 -15.35 16.79 -14.80
CA TRP A 231 -16.36 17.50 -14.00
C TRP A 231 -17.42 16.59 -13.37
N TRP A 232 -17.73 15.46 -13.99
CA TRP A 232 -18.86 14.61 -13.57
C TRP A 232 -18.80 14.14 -12.10
N PRO A 233 -17.64 13.85 -11.46
CA PRO A 233 -17.58 13.44 -10.06
C PRO A 233 -18.06 14.53 -9.06
N LEU A 234 -18.09 15.80 -9.49
CA LEU A 234 -18.57 16.89 -8.63
C LEU A 234 -20.07 16.81 -8.36
N ILE A 235 -20.85 16.19 -9.24
CA ILE A 235 -22.30 16.02 -9.07
C ILE A 235 -22.59 15.09 -7.87
N PRO A 236 -22.14 13.82 -7.85
CA PRO A 236 -22.34 12.95 -6.69
C PRO A 236 -21.63 13.49 -5.44
N GLY A 237 -20.44 14.08 -5.57
CA GLY A 237 -19.75 14.72 -4.44
C GLY A 237 -20.57 15.85 -3.80
N GLY A 238 -21.18 16.72 -4.62
CA GLY A 238 -22.05 17.80 -4.14
C GLY A 238 -23.30 17.27 -3.45
N VAL A 239 -24.00 16.31 -4.06
CA VAL A 239 -25.21 15.70 -3.48
C VAL A 239 -24.90 15.03 -2.14
N LEU A 240 -23.83 14.23 -2.07
CA LEU A 240 -23.42 13.55 -0.84
C LEU A 240 -23.04 14.53 0.28
N THR A 241 -22.36 15.63 -0.07
CA THR A 241 -22.04 16.68 0.90
C THR A 241 -23.30 17.34 1.45
N MET A 242 -24.23 17.72 0.57
CA MET A 242 -25.49 18.37 0.97
C MET A 242 -26.36 17.47 1.84
N VAL A 243 -26.53 16.20 1.43
CA VAL A 243 -27.29 15.21 2.21
C VAL A 243 -26.57 14.90 3.52
N GLY A 244 -25.25 14.70 3.49
CA GLY A 244 -24.44 14.43 4.67
C GLY A 244 -24.53 15.53 5.73
N TRP A 245 -24.43 16.79 5.31
CA TRP A 245 -24.65 17.94 6.20
C TRP A 245 -26.07 17.99 6.75
N GLY A 246 -27.08 17.75 5.92
CA GLY A 246 -28.48 17.70 6.36
C GLY A 246 -28.73 16.63 7.42
N LEU A 247 -28.18 15.43 7.24
CA LEU A 247 -28.29 14.32 8.19
C LEU A 247 -27.51 14.61 9.48
N TYR A 248 -26.31 15.20 9.38
CA TYR A 248 -25.52 15.59 10.54
C TYR A 248 -26.26 16.62 11.42
N ILE A 249 -26.79 17.68 10.79
CA ILE A 249 -27.58 18.72 11.48
C ILE A 249 -28.87 18.15 12.06
N GLY A 250 -29.59 17.31 11.32
CA GLY A 250 -30.82 16.69 11.79
C GLY A 250 -30.60 15.68 12.91
N GLY A 251 -29.45 14.98 12.90
CA GLY A 251 -29.08 13.99 13.90
C GLY A 251 -28.57 14.59 15.21
N ASN A 252 -27.95 15.77 15.15
CA ASN A 252 -27.45 16.52 16.32
C ASN A 252 -27.69 18.04 16.17
N PRO A 253 -28.91 18.52 16.45
CA PRO A 253 -29.24 19.95 16.29
C PRO A 253 -28.44 20.89 17.20
N GLN A 254 -27.92 20.38 18.32
CA GLN A 254 -27.18 21.17 19.31
C GLN A 254 -25.78 21.54 18.79
N SER A 255 -25.14 20.65 18.02
CA SER A 255 -23.84 20.92 17.37
C SER A 255 -23.97 21.67 16.03
N ALA A 256 -25.18 21.75 15.47
CA ALA A 256 -25.43 22.33 14.14
C ALA A 256 -24.95 23.78 13.99
N ILE A 257 -25.19 24.63 15.00
CA ILE A 257 -24.79 26.05 14.95
C ILE A 257 -23.26 26.18 14.86
N GLY A 258 -22.53 25.41 15.66
CA GLY A 258 -21.07 25.38 15.63
C GLY A 258 -20.52 24.80 14.33
N PHE A 259 -21.17 23.75 13.81
CA PHE A 259 -20.79 23.10 12.56
C PHE A 259 -20.98 24.00 11.33
N ILE A 260 -22.13 24.66 11.21
CA ILE A 260 -22.42 25.61 10.12
C ILE A 260 -21.47 26.79 10.20
N GLY A 261 -21.25 27.33 11.41
CA GLY A 261 -20.32 28.44 11.62
C GLY A 261 -18.89 28.10 11.18
N ASN A 262 -18.37 26.95 11.60
CA ASN A 262 -17.00 26.53 11.29
C ASN A 262 -16.84 26.16 9.80
N SER A 263 -17.75 25.34 9.27
CA SER A 263 -17.71 24.91 7.86
C SER A 263 -17.90 26.08 6.90
N GLY A 264 -18.84 26.99 7.21
CA GLY A 264 -19.06 28.22 6.44
C GLY A 264 -17.82 29.13 6.44
N SER A 265 -17.15 29.25 7.60
CA SER A 265 -15.90 30.01 7.71
C SER A 265 -14.80 29.42 6.83
N VAL A 266 -14.66 28.09 6.81
CA VAL A 266 -13.67 27.40 5.94
C VAL A 266 -13.97 27.66 4.46
N VAL A 267 -15.23 27.54 4.03
CA VAL A 267 -15.63 27.82 2.64
C VAL A 267 -15.33 29.27 2.26
N LEU A 268 -15.64 30.23 3.14
CA LEU A 268 -15.34 31.65 2.92
C LEU A 268 -13.83 31.91 2.84
N ILE A 269 -13.02 31.25 3.67
CA ILE A 269 -11.54 31.36 3.61
C ILE A 269 -11.03 30.84 2.27
N ILE A 270 -11.48 29.66 1.84
CA ILE A 270 -11.07 29.06 0.56
C ILE A 270 -11.49 29.97 -0.61
N PHE A 271 -12.72 30.48 -0.59
CA PHE A 271 -13.22 31.37 -1.62
C PHE A 271 -12.48 32.71 -1.65
N GLY A 272 -12.20 33.31 -0.49
CA GLY A 272 -11.41 34.53 -0.37
C GLY A 272 -9.98 34.35 -0.90
N LEU A 273 -9.35 33.22 -0.57
CA LEU A 273 -8.01 32.89 -1.05
C LEU A 273 -8.00 32.63 -2.58
N TYR A 274 -9.04 31.97 -3.10
CA TYR A 274 -9.24 31.80 -4.54
C TYR A 274 -9.35 33.13 -5.28
N LEU A 275 -10.16 34.08 -4.78
CA LEU A 275 -10.29 35.42 -5.37
C LEU A 275 -8.97 36.21 -5.34
N LEU A 276 -8.22 36.12 -4.24
CA LEU A 276 -6.90 36.77 -4.13
C LEU A 276 -5.88 36.21 -5.15
N LEU A 277 -5.87 34.90 -5.36
CA LEU A 277 -5.00 34.26 -6.35
C LEU A 277 -5.43 34.57 -7.78
N LEU A 278 -6.74 34.64 -8.05
CA LEU A 278 -7.27 35.03 -9.35
C LEU A 278 -6.84 36.46 -9.73
N ARG A 279 -6.85 37.39 -8.77
CA ARG A 279 -6.36 38.77 -8.98
C ARG A 279 -4.87 38.83 -9.33
N ARG A 280 -4.03 37.94 -8.78
CA ARG A 280 -2.60 37.88 -9.10
C ARG A 280 -2.31 37.26 -10.47
N GLY A 281 -3.15 36.35 -10.94
CA GLY A 281 -3.03 35.74 -12.27
C GLY A 281 -3.30 36.70 -13.44
N ILE A 282 -4.14 37.72 -13.22
CA ILE A 282 -4.52 38.73 -14.25
C ILE A 282 -3.40 39.77 -14.49
N ARG A 283 -2.39 39.85 -13.62
CA ARG A 283 -1.28 40.82 -13.70
C ARG A 283 -0.02 40.29 -14.42
N LYS A 284 -0.13 39.19 -15.18
CA LYS A 284 0.91 38.73 -16.10
C LYS A 284 0.40 38.76 -17.53
#